data_AF-A0A7J3NQA8-F1
#
_entry.id   AF-A0A7J3NQA8-F1
#
_cell.length_a   1.000
_cell.length_b   1.000
_cell.length_c   1.000
_cell.angle_alpha   90.00
_cell.angle_beta   90.00
_cell.angle_gamma   90.00
#
_symmetry.space_group_name_H-M   'P 1'
#
loop_
_entity.id
_entity.type
_entity.pdbx_description
1 polymer ?
#
loop_
_entity_poly.entity_id
_entity_poly.type
_entity_poly.pdbx_seq_one_letter_code
_entity_poly.pdbx_strand_id
1 'polypeptide(L)'
;MKIKKIEIIGISDLPLVKEGDNIARLIVEAARKQGVEIIDGDVIVVAQSIVSKAEGMIVDLSEVTPSPFSVTISKQVDKSPQMVEVILREARRIIRMRHVIITETMHGFVCANSGVD
;
A
#
# COMPACT_ATOMS: atom_id res chain seq x y z
N MET A 1 -40.94 7.48 -6.73
CA MET A 1 -39.74 6.61 -6.81
C MET A 1 -39.02 6.68 -5.47
N LYS A 2 -38.57 5.56 -4.90
CA LYS A 2 -37.71 5.59 -3.71
C LYS A 2 -36.35 6.18 -4.11
N ILE A 3 -35.90 7.21 -3.39
CA ILE A 3 -34.58 7.80 -3.58
C ILE A 3 -33.54 6.75 -3.18
N LYS A 4 -32.55 6.49 -4.03
CA LYS A 4 -31.40 5.67 -3.67
C LYS A 4 -30.43 6.55 -2.88
N LYS A 5 -30.12 6.17 -1.63
CA LYS A 5 -29.15 6.85 -0.76
C LYS A 5 -27.86 6.03 -0.74
N ILE A 6 -26.72 6.73 -0.69
CA ILE A 6 -25.41 6.17 -0.35
C ILE A 6 -24.95 6.86 0.93
N GLU A 7 -24.26 6.11 1.79
CA GLU A 7 -23.66 6.60 3.02
C GLU A 7 -22.20 6.16 3.07
N ILE A 8 -21.31 7.05 3.51
CA ILE A 8 -19.88 6.80 3.61
C ILE A 8 -19.48 7.11 5.04
N ILE A 9 -18.96 6.11 5.74
CA ILE A 9 -18.65 6.18 7.17
C ILE A 9 -17.16 5.92 7.34
N GLY A 10 -16.45 6.86 7.97
CA GLY A 10 -15.07 6.66 8.36
C GLY A 10 -15.00 5.81 9.62
N ILE A 11 -14.13 4.81 9.64
CA ILE A 11 -13.83 4.01 10.84
C ILE A 11 -12.60 4.61 11.51
N SER A 12 -12.76 5.27 12.67
CA SER A 12 -11.67 5.85 13.45
C SER A 12 -11.12 4.89 14.52
N ASP A 13 -10.08 5.35 15.21
CA ASP A 13 -9.52 4.71 16.42
C ASP A 13 -8.99 3.28 16.22
N LEU A 14 -8.55 2.97 14.99
CA LEU A 14 -7.69 1.80 14.77
C LEU A 14 -6.32 2.04 15.41
N PRO A 15 -5.70 0.99 15.98
CA PRO A 15 -4.33 1.08 16.47
C PRO A 15 -3.34 1.25 15.31
N LEU A 16 -2.11 1.61 15.64
CA LEU A 16 -1.00 1.46 14.69
C LEU A 16 -0.82 -0.03 14.38
N VAL A 17 -1.12 -0.40 13.14
CA VAL A 17 -1.02 -1.78 12.65
C VAL A 17 0.43 -2.24 12.63
N LYS A 18 0.63 -3.47 13.11
CA LYS A 18 1.90 -4.19 13.13
C LYS A 18 1.80 -5.48 12.32
N GLU A 19 2.96 -6.05 12.02
CA GLU A 19 3.05 -7.36 11.38
C GLU A 19 2.25 -8.42 12.17
N GLY A 20 1.46 -9.20 11.44
CA GLY A 20 0.60 -10.26 11.97
C GLY A 20 -0.76 -9.79 12.50
N ASP A 21 -1.04 -8.48 12.53
CA ASP A 21 -2.34 -7.98 12.97
C ASP A 21 -3.47 -8.42 12.04
N ASN A 22 -4.61 -8.83 12.64
CA ASN A 22 -5.81 -9.15 11.88
C ASN A 22 -6.61 -7.89 11.57
N ILE A 23 -6.41 -7.34 10.36
CA ILE A 23 -7.08 -6.12 9.89
C ILE A 23 -8.60 -6.21 9.95
N ALA A 24 -9.19 -7.34 9.53
CA ALA A 24 -10.64 -7.52 9.51
C ALA A 24 -11.22 -7.40 10.93
N ARG A 25 -10.58 -8.06 11.91
CA ARG A 25 -10.97 -7.98 13.32
C ARG A 25 -10.84 -6.56 13.86
N LEU A 26 -9.75 -5.85 13.54
CA LEU A 26 -9.55 -4.45 13.95
C LEU A 26 -10.65 -3.53 13.42
N ILE A 27 -11.04 -3.69 12.15
CA ILE A 27 -12.12 -2.90 11.54
C ILE A 27 -13.46 -3.20 12.21
N VAL A 28 -13.81 -4.47 12.41
CA VAL A 28 -15.08 -4.88 13.04
C VAL A 28 -15.17 -4.37 14.47
N GLU A 29 -14.09 -4.49 15.26
CA GLU A 29 -14.05 -3.98 16.63
C GLU A 29 -14.17 -2.46 16.69
N ALA A 30 -13.49 -1.73 15.79
CA ALA A 30 -13.56 -0.27 15.71
C ALA A 30 -14.95 0.21 15.28
N ALA A 31 -15.56 -0.42 14.28
CA ALA A 31 -16.92 -0.12 13.84
C ALA A 31 -17.93 -0.32 14.99
N ARG A 32 -17.85 -1.45 15.69
CA ARG A 32 -18.71 -1.75 16.84
C ARG A 32 -18.58 -0.73 17.97
N LYS A 33 -17.35 -0.28 18.28
CA LYS A 33 -17.10 0.75 19.31
C LYS A 33 -17.71 2.11 18.94
N GLN A 34 -17.78 2.44 17.65
CA GLN A 34 -18.40 3.66 17.14
C GLN A 34 -19.93 3.55 16.97
N GLY A 35 -20.51 2.37 17.25
CA GLY A 35 -21.94 2.12 17.00
C GLY A 35 -22.28 2.00 15.52
N VAL A 36 -21.28 1.72 14.67
CA VAL A 36 -21.46 1.44 13.25
C VAL A 36 -21.70 -0.05 13.07
N GLU A 37 -22.88 -0.42 12.58
CA GLU A 37 -23.22 -1.78 12.20
C GLU A 37 -22.82 -2.02 10.74
N ILE A 38 -21.99 -3.03 10.50
CA ILE A 38 -21.66 -3.49 9.14
C ILE A 38 -22.73 -4.50 8.74
N ILE A 39 -23.44 -4.23 7.64
CA ILE A 39 -24.56 -5.04 7.18
C ILE A 39 -24.31 -5.64 5.80
N ASP A 40 -25.13 -6.61 5.42
CA ASP A 40 -25.05 -7.26 4.11
C ASP A 40 -25.20 -6.24 2.97
N GLY A 41 -24.24 -6.27 2.05
CA GLY A 41 -24.17 -5.35 0.92
C GLY A 41 -23.26 -4.13 1.15
N ASP A 42 -22.73 -3.95 2.35
CA ASP A 42 -21.73 -2.92 2.61
C ASP A 42 -20.40 -3.23 1.91
N VAL A 43 -19.68 -2.16 1.56
CA VAL A 43 -18.34 -2.23 0.97
C VAL A 43 -17.33 -1.68 1.96
N ILE A 44 -16.38 -2.52 2.35
CA ILE A 44 -15.26 -2.11 3.20
C ILE A 44 -14.09 -1.71 2.31
N VAL A 45 -13.68 -0.44 2.40
CA VAL A 45 -12.53 0.10 1.68
C VAL A 45 -11.36 0.23 2.65
N VAL A 46 -10.24 -0.41 2.32
CA VAL A 46 -9.05 -0.43 3.17
C VAL A 46 -7.87 0.15 2.38
N ALA A 47 -7.13 1.06 3.01
CA ALA A 47 -5.90 1.59 2.42
C ALA A 47 -4.81 0.50 2.40
N GLN A 48 -4.04 0.42 1.31
CA GLN A 48 -3.00 -0.60 1.14
C GLN A 48 -1.97 -0.61 2.28
N SER A 49 -1.64 0.55 2.85
CA SER A 49 -0.53 0.70 3.80
C SER A 49 -0.73 -0.11 5.09
N ILE A 50 -1.96 -0.25 5.58
CA ILE A 50 -2.21 -1.08 6.76
C ILE A 50 -2.16 -2.57 6.42
N VAL A 51 -2.55 -2.93 5.20
CA VAL A 51 -2.44 -4.32 4.71
C VAL A 51 -0.97 -4.69 4.60
N SER A 52 -0.14 -3.85 3.96
CA SER A 52 1.31 -4.04 3.85
C SER A 52 2.00 -4.18 5.21
N LYS A 53 1.60 -3.38 6.21
CA LYS A 53 2.13 -3.50 7.58
C LYS A 53 1.77 -4.82 8.23
N ALA A 54 0.51 -5.24 8.13
CA ALA A 54 0.07 -6.53 8.69
C ALA A 54 0.74 -7.73 8.01
N GLU A 55 1.04 -7.62 6.72
CA GLU A 55 1.73 -8.66 5.94
C GLU A 55 3.26 -8.66 6.09
N GLY A 56 3.83 -7.76 6.90
CA GLY A 56 5.28 -7.73 7.15
C GLY A 56 6.10 -7.11 6.02
N MET A 57 5.48 -6.28 5.17
CA MET A 57 6.11 -5.69 3.98
C MET A 57 6.92 -4.41 4.28
N ILE A 58 7.31 -4.18 5.54
CA ILE A 58 8.14 -3.03 5.92
C ILE A 58 9.61 -3.37 5.63
N VAL A 59 10.30 -2.50 4.91
CA VAL A 59 11.72 -2.67 4.57
C VAL A 59 12.55 -1.56 5.20
N ASP A 60 13.58 -1.93 5.98
CA ASP A 60 14.61 -0.98 6.40
C ASP A 60 15.57 -0.71 5.24
N LEU A 61 15.54 0.51 4.70
CA LEU A 61 16.39 0.91 3.58
C LEU A 61 17.88 0.83 3.92
N SER A 62 18.28 0.90 5.20
CA SER A 62 19.69 0.78 5.58
C SER A 62 20.25 -0.64 5.39
N GLU A 63 19.37 -1.64 5.37
CA GLU A 63 19.73 -3.05 5.15
C GLU A 63 19.68 -3.45 3.66
N VAL A 64 19.16 -2.57 2.79
CA VAL A 64 19.04 -2.85 1.36
C VAL A 64 20.37 -2.64 0.66
N THR A 65 20.92 -3.70 0.07
CA THR A 65 22.08 -3.61 -0.84
C THR A 65 21.61 -3.26 -2.27
N PRO A 66 21.98 -2.10 -2.82
CA PRO A 66 21.61 -1.71 -4.18
C PRO A 66 22.36 -2.51 -5.26
N SER A 67 21.66 -2.90 -6.32
CA SER A 67 22.27 -3.41 -7.55
C SER A 67 22.98 -2.31 -8.37
N PRO A 68 23.93 -2.66 -9.26
CA PRO A 68 24.53 -1.69 -10.18
C PRO A 68 23.49 -0.95 -11.04
N PHE A 69 22.38 -1.63 -11.35
CA PHE A 69 21.28 -1.03 -12.09
C PHE A 69 20.56 0.01 -11.24
N SER A 70 20.16 -0.29 -10.00
CA SER A 70 19.49 0.69 -9.14
C SER A 70 20.36 1.92 -8.83
N VAL A 71 21.69 1.75 -8.68
CA VAL A 71 22.65 2.86 -8.54
C VAL A 71 22.73 3.74 -9.79
N THR A 72 22.62 3.16 -10.97
CA THR A 72 22.61 3.92 -12.23
C THR A 72 21.33 4.74 -12.36
N ILE A 73 20.20 4.12 -12.01
CA ILE A 73 18.88 4.72 -12.15
C ILE A 73 18.64 5.80 -11.11
N SER A 74 19.11 5.62 -9.87
CA SER A 74 18.99 6.61 -8.79
C SER A 74 19.68 7.94 -9.09
N LYS A 75 20.52 8.02 -10.12
CA LYS A 75 21.10 9.30 -10.59
C LYS A 75 20.16 10.07 -11.50
N GLN A 76 19.17 9.39 -12.08
CA GLN A 76 18.18 9.96 -13.01
C GLN A 76 16.84 10.26 -12.33
N VAL A 77 16.55 9.54 -11.25
CA VAL A 77 15.40 9.78 -10.38
C VAL A 77 15.89 10.38 -9.07
N ASP A 78 15.19 11.35 -8.50
CA ASP A 78 15.54 11.96 -7.20
C ASP A 78 15.18 11.01 -6.03
N LYS A 79 15.87 9.86 -5.95
CA LYS A 79 15.66 8.79 -4.96
C LYS A 79 16.98 8.11 -4.61
N SER A 80 17.08 7.56 -3.40
CA SER A 80 18.25 6.77 -3.01
C SER A 80 18.35 5.46 -3.81
N PRO A 81 19.56 4.93 -4.05
CA PRO A 81 19.74 3.63 -4.69
C PRO A 81 18.96 2.49 -4.00
N GLN A 82 18.89 2.54 -2.66
CA GLN A 82 18.17 1.56 -1.84
C GLN A 82 16.67 1.59 -2.11
N MET A 83 16.06 2.78 -2.18
CA MET A 83 14.65 2.91 -2.51
C MET A 83 14.36 2.43 -3.93
N VAL A 84 15.23 2.79 -4.90
CA VAL A 84 15.10 2.30 -6.28
C VAL A 84 15.20 0.77 -6.34
N GLU A 85 16.10 0.17 -5.57
CA GLU A 85 16.24 -1.27 -5.48
C GLU A 85 14.96 -1.94 -4.98
N VAL A 86 14.32 -1.43 -3.91
CA VAL A 86 13.04 -1.97 -3.41
C VAL A 86 11.94 -1.85 -4.47
N ILE A 87 11.83 -0.69 -5.13
CA ILE A 87 10.87 -0.47 -6.22
C ILE A 87 11.03 -1.52 -7.32
N LEU A 88 12.27 -1.80 -7.71
CA LEU A 88 12.59 -2.74 -8.78
C LEU A 88 12.32 -4.20 -8.38
N ARG A 89 12.49 -4.57 -7.12
CA ARG A 89 12.15 -5.91 -6.60
C ARG A 89 10.65 -6.20 -6.69
N GLU A 90 9.82 -5.18 -6.46
CA GLU A 90 8.36 -5.27 -6.54
C GLU A 90 7.81 -5.10 -7.97
N ALA A 91 8.68 -4.80 -8.94
CA ALA A 91 8.29 -4.61 -10.33
C ALA A 91 8.38 -5.92 -11.11
N ARG A 92 7.28 -6.31 -11.75
CA ARG A 92 7.29 -7.34 -12.80
C ARG A 92 8.03 -6.85 -14.04
N ARG A 93 7.77 -5.59 -14.43
CA ARG A 93 8.50 -4.90 -15.50
C ARG A 93 8.43 -3.40 -15.34
N ILE A 94 9.39 -2.74 -15.95
CA ILE A 94 9.44 -1.29 -16.06
C ILE A 94 8.66 -0.87 -17.31
N ILE A 95 7.70 0.04 -17.14
CA ILE A 95 6.93 0.63 -18.24
C ILE A 95 7.60 1.92 -18.72
N ARG A 96 8.09 2.75 -17.79
CA ARG A 96 8.74 4.03 -18.11
C ARG A 96 9.68 4.46 -16.98
N MET A 97 10.81 5.05 -17.35
CA MET A 97 11.76 5.66 -16.40
C MET A 97 12.10 7.07 -16.84
N ARG A 98 11.70 8.06 -16.02
CA ARG A 98 12.12 9.47 -16.15
C ARG A 98 12.32 10.04 -14.75
N HIS A 99 11.63 11.12 -14.39
CA HIS A 99 11.60 11.67 -13.03
C HIS A 99 10.87 10.73 -12.04
N VAL A 100 9.99 9.87 -12.54
CA VAL A 100 9.29 8.81 -11.79
C VAL A 100 9.52 7.47 -12.50
N ILE A 101 9.61 6.40 -11.72
CA ILE A 101 9.67 5.02 -12.23
C ILE A 101 8.24 4.51 -12.29
N ILE A 102 7.73 4.25 -13.49
CA ILE A 102 6.42 3.62 -13.69
C ILE A 102 6.65 2.14 -13.97
N THR A 103 6.02 1.29 -13.17
CA THR A 103 6.20 -0.17 -13.21
C THR A 103 4.84 -0.86 -13.30
N GLU A 104 4.86 -2.11 -13.75
CA GLU A 104 3.78 -3.06 -13.52
C GLU A 104 4.16 -3.92 -12.32
N THR A 105 3.31 -3.97 -11.29
CA THR A 105 3.52 -4.83 -10.11
C THR A 105 3.26 -6.30 -10.44
N MET A 106 3.62 -7.22 -9.54
CA MET A 106 3.28 -8.65 -9.68
C MET A 106 1.76 -8.90 -9.74
N HIS A 107 0.97 -8.00 -9.16
CA HIS A 107 -0.50 -8.02 -9.20
C HIS A 107 -1.08 -7.46 -10.52
N GLY A 108 -0.25 -6.91 -11.40
CA GLY A 108 -0.68 -6.33 -12.68
C GLY A 108 -1.07 -4.85 -12.63
N PHE A 109 -0.86 -4.16 -11.51
CA PHE A 109 -1.13 -2.73 -11.41
C PHE A 109 -0.02 -1.94 -12.09
N VAL A 110 -0.39 -1.01 -12.97
CA VAL A 110 0.54 -0.03 -13.53
C VAL A 110 0.52 1.21 -12.67
N CYS A 111 1.59 1.45 -11.91
CA CYS A 111 1.67 2.54 -10.95
C CYS A 111 3.09 3.11 -10.83
N ALA A 112 3.21 4.22 -10.11
CA ALA A 112 4.51 4.77 -9.75
C ALA A 112 5.17 3.92 -8.67
N ASN A 113 6.48 3.72 -8.78
CA ASN A 113 7.34 3.12 -7.75
C ASN A 113 6.86 1.73 -7.27
N SER A 114 6.17 0.96 -8.11
CA SER A 114 5.59 -0.34 -7.75
C SER A 114 4.62 -0.29 -6.57
N GLY A 115 4.06 0.89 -6.24
CA GLY A 115 3.20 1.08 -5.07
C GLY A 115 3.93 1.10 -3.73
N VAL A 116 5.27 1.13 -3.74
CA VAL A 116 6.11 1.32 -2.54
C VAL A 116 5.89 2.74 -2.02
N ASP A 117 5.58 2.83 -0.73
CA ASP A 117 5.30 4.04 0.04
C ASP A 117 6.07 3.99 1.38
#